data_AF-A0AAQ3Y4U5-F1
#
_entry.id   AF-A0AAQ3Y4U5-F1
#
_cell.length_a   1.000
_cell.length_b   1.000
_cell.length_c   1.000
_cell.angle_alpha   90.00
_cell.angle_beta   90.00
_cell.angle_gamma   90.00
#
_symmetry.space_group_name_H-M   'P 1'
#
loop_
_entity.id
_entity.type
_entity.pdbx_description
1 polymer ?
#
loop_
_entity_poly.entity_id
_entity_poly.type
_entity_poly.pdbx_seq_one_letter_code
_entity_poly.pdbx_strand_id
1 'polypeptide(L)'
;MYETQRAKRFDVEQYKTTKGRVVPLYETQRAKRFDVEQYKTTKGRVVPLYETQRAKRFDVEQYKTTKGRVVPLYETQRAERFDLTGQLQGELNLKLI
;
A
#
# COMPACT_ATOMS: atom_id res chain seq x y z
N MET A 1 -4.14 9.68 -8.00
CA MET A 1 -3.46 10.24 -6.82
C MET A 1 -4.53 10.45 -5.77
N TYR A 2 -4.30 9.95 -4.55
CA TYR A 2 -5.18 10.18 -3.40
C TYR A 2 -4.37 10.90 -2.33
N GLU A 3 -4.84 12.06 -1.87
CA GLU A 3 -4.15 12.87 -0.87
C GLU A 3 -5.07 13.11 0.32
N THR A 4 -4.51 13.11 1.53
CA THR A 4 -5.23 13.52 2.74
C THR A 4 -4.31 14.20 3.74
N GLN A 5 -4.73 15.36 4.28
CA GLN A 5 -3.93 16.08 5.26
C GLN A 5 -4.01 15.47 6.67
N ARG A 6 -5.20 15.10 7.13
CA ARG A 6 -5.40 14.49 8.45
C ARG A 6 -6.49 13.43 8.41
N ALA A 7 -6.14 12.22 8.78
CA ALA A 7 -7.08 11.12 8.92
C ALA A 7 -6.99 10.51 10.32
N LYS A 8 -8.15 10.14 10.89
CA LYS A 8 -8.14 9.16 12.00
C LYS A 8 -7.71 7.79 11.46
N ARG A 9 -8.22 7.41 10.30
CA ARG A 9 -7.88 6.19 9.57
C ARG A 9 -7.83 6.51 8.07
N PHE A 10 -6.76 6.10 7.39
CA PHE A 10 -6.66 6.18 5.94
C PHE A 10 -6.58 4.75 5.41
N ASP A 11 -7.63 4.36 4.66
CA ASP A 11 -7.78 3.00 4.15
C ASP A 11 -7.64 3.02 2.64
N VAL A 12 -6.77 2.16 2.11
CA VAL A 12 -6.68 1.88 0.68
C VAL A 12 -7.40 0.57 0.41
N GLU A 13 -8.71 0.65 0.23
CA GLU A 13 -9.56 -0.53 0.31
C GLU A 13 -9.42 -1.47 -0.90
N GLN A 14 -9.46 -0.98 -2.14
CA GLN A 14 -9.40 -1.88 -3.31
C GLN A 14 -8.81 -1.22 -4.56
N TYR A 15 -7.66 -1.73 -5.01
CA TYR A 15 -7.14 -1.43 -6.34
C TYR A 15 -7.12 -2.69 -7.21
N LYS A 16 -7.78 -2.62 -8.38
CA LYS A 16 -7.87 -3.73 -9.35
C LYS A 16 -7.29 -3.30 -10.68
N THR A 17 -6.38 -4.11 -11.22
CA THR A 17 -5.91 -3.97 -12.60
C THR A 17 -5.73 -5.31 -13.28
N THR A 18 -6.10 -5.39 -14.55
CA THR A 18 -6.12 -6.66 -15.31
C THR A 18 -4.86 -6.86 -16.14
N LYS A 19 -4.33 -5.78 -16.74
CA LYS A 19 -3.12 -5.77 -17.60
C LYS A 19 -2.41 -4.43 -17.48
N GLY A 20 -1.07 -4.45 -17.44
CA GLY A 20 -0.24 -3.24 -17.61
C GLY A 20 0.73 -2.96 -16.46
N ARG A 21 1.30 -1.75 -16.48
CA ARG A 21 2.10 -1.20 -15.38
C ARG A 21 1.33 -0.06 -14.75
N VAL A 22 1.06 -0.14 -13.45
CA VAL A 22 0.37 0.93 -12.73
C VAL A 22 1.15 1.33 -11.48
N VAL A 23 1.28 2.64 -11.26
CA VAL A 23 1.91 3.26 -10.10
C VAL A 23 0.89 4.18 -9.42
N PRO A 24 -0.01 3.64 -8.59
CA PRO A 24 -0.92 4.47 -7.82
C PRO A 24 -0.17 5.12 -6.64
N LEU A 25 -0.39 6.43 -6.44
CA LEU A 25 0.19 7.23 -5.38
C LEU A 25 -0.88 7.58 -4.32
N TYR A 26 -0.54 7.31 -3.06
CA TYR A 26 -1.33 7.65 -1.88
C TYR A 26 -0.46 8.47 -0.93
N GLU A 27 -0.87 9.69 -0.64
CA GLU A 27 -0.14 10.59 0.24
C GLU A 27 -1.00 10.95 1.47
N THR A 28 -0.40 10.88 2.66
CA THR A 28 -1.04 11.31 3.90
C THR A 28 -0.09 12.05 4.83
N GLN A 29 -0.41 13.29 5.21
CA GLN A 29 0.46 14.03 6.13
C GLN A 29 0.37 13.49 7.57
N ARG A 30 -0.83 13.21 8.09
CA ARG A 30 -1.00 12.65 9.43
C ARG A 30 -2.14 11.64 9.50
N ALA A 31 -1.84 10.42 9.89
CA ALA A 31 -2.81 9.38 10.21
C ALA A 31 -2.60 8.85 11.64
N LYS A 32 -3.67 8.53 12.38
CA LYS A 32 -3.47 7.64 13.54
C LYS A 32 -3.23 6.21 13.07
N ARG A 33 -3.98 5.77 12.05
CA ARG A 33 -3.82 4.46 11.44
C ARG A 33 -3.86 4.57 9.91
N PHE A 34 -2.94 3.89 9.25
CA PHE A 34 -2.91 3.76 7.80
C PHE A 34 -2.99 2.27 7.47
N ASP A 35 -4.06 1.84 6.80
CA ASP A 35 -4.26 0.44 6.45
C ASP A 35 -4.32 0.27 4.92
N VAL A 36 -3.62 -0.75 4.42
CA VAL A 36 -3.68 -1.16 3.02
C VAL A 36 -4.37 -2.51 2.94
N GLU A 37 -5.66 -2.51 2.58
CA GLU A 37 -6.48 -3.71 2.71
C GLU A 37 -6.34 -4.65 1.50
N GLN A 38 -6.53 -4.21 0.23
CA GLN A 38 -6.47 -5.16 -0.90
C GLN A 38 -5.96 -4.60 -2.25
N TYR A 39 -4.86 -5.18 -2.76
CA TYR A 39 -4.44 -5.05 -4.15
C TYR A 39 -4.63 -6.33 -4.93
N LYS A 40 -5.35 -6.26 -6.07
CA LYS A 40 -5.55 -7.39 -6.98
C LYS A 40 -5.02 -7.08 -8.37
N THR A 41 -4.05 -7.87 -8.84
CA THR A 41 -3.57 -7.80 -10.23
C THR A 41 -3.61 -9.16 -10.92
N THR A 42 -4.14 -9.19 -12.14
CA THR A 42 -4.26 -10.44 -12.90
C THR A 42 -3.04 -10.70 -13.78
N LYS A 43 -2.57 -9.69 -14.54
CA LYS A 43 -1.35 -9.73 -15.35
C LYS A 43 -0.64 -8.38 -15.32
N GLY A 44 0.67 -8.35 -15.09
CA GLY A 44 1.46 -7.11 -15.13
C GLY A 44 2.20 -6.77 -13.84
N ARG A 45 2.66 -5.52 -13.72
CA ARG A 45 3.44 -5.05 -12.57
C ARG A 45 2.76 -3.87 -11.92
N VAL A 46 2.48 -3.96 -10.63
CA VAL A 46 1.89 -2.84 -9.86
C VAL A 46 2.90 -2.38 -8.82
N VAL A 47 3.13 -1.07 -8.77
CA VAL A 47 4.05 -0.45 -7.81
C VAL A 47 3.29 0.64 -7.07
N PRO A 48 2.45 0.28 -6.08
CA PRO A 48 1.83 1.30 -5.23
C PRO A 48 2.91 2.06 -4.45
N LEU A 49 2.79 3.37 -4.39
CA LEU A 49 3.60 4.23 -3.53
C LEU A 49 2.70 4.82 -2.44
N TYR A 50 3.07 4.58 -1.19
CA TYR A 50 2.40 5.13 -0.02
C TYR A 50 3.38 6.05 0.70
N GLU A 51 3.07 7.35 0.68
CA GLU A 51 3.85 8.38 1.35
C GLU A 51 3.09 8.83 2.60
N THR A 52 3.71 8.71 3.76
CA THR A 52 3.11 9.17 5.02
C THR A 52 4.10 9.93 5.88
N GLN A 53 3.83 11.21 6.19
CA GLN A 53 4.75 11.98 7.04
C GLN A 53 4.69 11.51 8.50
N ARG A 54 3.49 11.22 9.04
CA ARG A 54 3.32 10.70 10.41
C ARG A 54 2.17 9.72 10.51
N ALA A 55 2.47 8.49 10.94
CA ALA A 55 1.49 7.49 11.35
C ALA A 55 1.77 7.03 12.79
N LYS A 56 0.73 6.73 13.58
CA LYS A 56 0.97 5.93 14.80
C LYS A 56 1.08 4.46 14.46
N ARG A 57 0.21 3.98 13.58
CA ARG A 57 0.21 2.61 13.11
C ARG A 57 0.09 2.55 11.60
N PHE A 58 0.90 1.71 10.99
CA PHE A 58 0.86 1.41 9.57
C PHE A 58 0.73 -0.11 9.40
N ASP A 59 -0.41 -0.57 8.89
CA ASP A 59 -0.70 -1.99 8.69
C ASP A 59 -0.92 -2.30 7.20
N VAL A 60 -0.45 -3.46 6.76
CA VAL A 60 -0.60 -3.92 5.38
C VAL A 60 -1.18 -5.31 5.37
N GLU A 61 -2.40 -5.44 4.84
CA GLU A 61 -3.17 -6.68 4.96
C GLU A 61 -3.08 -7.58 3.73
N GLN A 62 -3.32 -7.18 2.46
CA GLN A 62 -3.33 -8.20 1.39
C GLN A 62 -2.91 -7.74 -0.02
N TYR A 63 -1.98 -8.51 -0.61
CA TYR A 63 -1.63 -8.46 -2.03
C TYR A 63 -1.96 -9.80 -2.69
N LYS A 64 -2.83 -9.78 -3.71
CA LYS A 64 -3.18 -10.95 -4.52
C LYS A 64 -2.80 -10.73 -5.97
N THR A 65 -1.95 -11.61 -6.50
CA THR A 65 -1.55 -11.62 -7.91
C THR A 65 -1.72 -13.01 -8.52
N THR A 66 -2.25 -13.08 -9.73
CA THR A 66 -2.48 -14.35 -10.43
C THR A 66 -1.37 -14.66 -11.45
N LYS A 67 -0.92 -13.66 -12.22
CA LYS A 67 0.17 -13.74 -13.23
C LYS A 67 0.90 -12.39 -13.36
N GLY A 68 1.33 -11.83 -12.24
CA GLY A 68 1.98 -10.52 -12.18
C GLY A 68 2.79 -10.35 -10.90
N ARG A 69 3.43 -9.20 -10.73
CA ARG A 69 4.23 -8.86 -9.55
C ARG A 69 3.71 -7.59 -8.91
N VAL A 70 3.60 -7.58 -7.59
CA VAL A 70 3.32 -6.35 -6.84
C VAL A 70 4.58 -5.96 -6.06
N VAL A 71 4.96 -4.70 -6.16
CA VAL A 71 6.13 -4.14 -5.47
C VAL A 71 5.68 -2.87 -4.75
N PRO A 72 5.06 -2.98 -3.57
CA PRO A 72 4.67 -1.79 -2.83
C PRO A 72 5.90 -1.10 -2.24
N LEU A 73 5.87 0.21 -2.36
CA LEU A 73 6.85 1.15 -1.84
C LEU A 73 6.19 1.92 -0.70
N TYR A 74 6.80 1.88 0.47
CA TYR A 74 6.35 2.61 1.63
C TYR A 74 7.41 3.61 2.01
N GLU A 75 7.06 4.89 1.97
CA GLU A 75 7.87 5.97 2.49
C GLU A 75 7.15 6.56 3.69
N THR A 76 7.72 6.37 4.88
CA THR A 76 7.12 6.89 6.11
C THR A 76 8.17 7.57 6.97
N GLN A 77 8.05 8.89 7.15
CA GLN A 77 9.05 9.65 7.91
C GLN A 77 9.02 9.31 9.41
N ARG A 78 7.82 9.05 9.97
CA ARG A 78 7.66 8.62 11.36
C ARG A 78 6.47 7.68 11.52
N ALA A 79 6.75 6.45 11.95
CA ALA A 79 5.76 5.48 12.43
C ALA A 79 6.08 5.06 13.86
N GLU A 80 5.09 5.03 14.76
CA GLU A 80 5.28 4.40 16.09
C GLU A 80 5.26 2.86 15.96
N ARG A 81 4.49 2.31 15.01
CA ARG A 81 4.41 0.87 14.73
C ARG A 81 4.15 0.60 13.24
N PHE A 82 4.85 -0.39 12.69
CA PHE A 82 4.70 -0.87 11.31
C PHE A 82 4.50 -2.40 11.31
N ASP A 83 3.33 -2.88 10.92
CA ASP A 83 3.00 -4.32 10.92
C ASP A 83 2.76 -4.89 9.50
N LEU A 84 3.61 -5.87 9.17
CA LEU A 84 3.54 -6.88 8.10
C LEU A 84 2.56 -8.04 8.31
N THR A 85 1.23 -7.92 8.23
CA THR A 85 0.33 -9.06 8.59
C THR A 85 -0.29 -9.84 7.44
N GLY A 86 0.10 -9.56 6.20
CA GLY A 86 -0.70 -10.02 5.06
C GLY A 86 -0.53 -11.45 4.53
N GLN A 87 -1.64 -12.05 4.09
CA GLN A 87 -1.64 -13.29 3.29
C GLN A 87 -1.32 -12.98 1.82
N LEU A 88 -0.34 -13.71 1.27
CA LEU A 88 0.18 -13.49 -0.08
C LEU A 88 -0.20 -14.64 -1.00
N GLN A 89 -0.81 -14.29 -2.15
CA GLN A 89 -0.92 -15.18 -3.29
C GLN A 89 -0.11 -14.57 -4.44
N GLY A 90 1.09 -15.11 -4.69
CA GLY A 90 2.02 -14.73 -5.77
C GLY A 90 3.26 -13.92 -5.31
N GLU A 91 4.04 -13.39 -6.25
CA GLU A 91 5.30 -12.69 -5.93
C GLU A 91 5.08 -11.25 -5.43
N LEU A 92 5.35 -11.03 -4.14
CA LEU A 92 5.42 -9.71 -3.51
C LEU A 92 6.88 -9.33 -3.25
N ASN A 93 7.27 -8.11 -3.56
CA ASN A 93 8.56 -7.56 -3.11
C ASN A 93 8.32 -6.26 -2.37
N LEU A 94 8.62 -6.27 -1.08
CA LEU A 94 8.45 -5.12 -0.20
C LEU A 94 9.73 -4.28 -0.23
N LYS A 95 9.57 -2.95 -0.37
CA LYS A 95 10.67 -2.02 -0.14
C LYS A 95 10.17 -0.87 0.74
N LEU A 96 10.73 -0.76 1.93
CA LEU A 96 10.70 0.48 2.68
C LEU A 96 11.79 1.38 2.11
N ILE A 97 11.46 2.63 1.83
CA ILE A 97 12.38 3.65 1.33
C ILE A 97 12.47 4.79 2.34
#